data_AF-A0A1Z4NNW3-F1
#
_entry.id   AF-A0A1Z4NNW3-F1
#
_cell.length_a   1.000
_cell.length_b   1.000
_cell.length_c   1.000
_cell.angle_alpha   90.00
_cell.angle_beta   90.00
_cell.angle_gamma   90.00
#
_symmetry.space_group_name_H-M   'P 1'
#
loop_
_entity.id
_entity.type
_entity.pdbx_description
1 polymer ?
#
loop_
_entity_poly.entity_id
_entity_poly.type
_entity_poly.pdbx_seq_one_letter_code
_entity_poly.pdbx_strand_id
1 'polypeptide(L)'
;MTRLNQQAYKILFEEIQRCATNDAIGETERKIVYKRLERMQKERGTPANYDELRDVVIDIYPQFDPKVLKKAAKVNQPPSPLWTIFGVLQFGLLTFAGLAGLIWLANLPYPMIRKPVAEKAPLLLLPSYISMDNSYRGAIRDLEQAEQLLGNTTSTKDIELGTEKVKSAQRHLDNLPVWFLGYYPQMYCRFFSCTWQFTFDEFENARRRVAKLEAIAFQGKNALEPLAEAEKNLIAAKQKYRQAKTIAEKEEAIAAWQAAIYLFDEIPLETLAGNNAQIKVKGYKHEFVNTQIGTYIAAAQEFDFQAEKIKSTQAQTATSLWEQAISRLNQIPQENPRYLEAQRLIANYQVKLEKSATQKSSSTYIEAAKKIAFQAATHSQNPPHSAEKWSQIASLWERSINILEKIGVEEAGYVEAQKYLADYQTNLGVIQTRIKMEIEAKRILDDANTKIQHLLANPPDSHQQFKNELNSLIALLQTIKSGTTAYGEAQQLITYAKQKVK
;
A
#
# COMPACT_ATOMS: atom_id res chain seq x y z
N MET A 1 32.97 84.12 21.86
CA MET A 1 32.03 83.82 22.96
C MET A 1 32.85 83.63 24.24
N THR A 2 32.26 83.90 25.40
CA THR A 2 32.92 83.64 26.70
C THR A 2 32.91 82.14 26.97
N ARG A 3 33.89 81.61 27.71
CA ARG A 3 33.92 80.18 28.05
C ARG A 3 32.77 79.78 28.98
N LEU A 4 32.27 80.71 29.80
CA LEU A 4 31.08 80.55 30.63
C LEU A 4 30.08 81.68 30.36
N ASN A 5 28.83 81.34 30.06
CA ASN A 5 27.76 82.31 29.87
C ASN A 5 27.08 82.68 31.20
N GLN A 6 26.30 83.76 31.20
CA GLN A 6 25.70 84.29 32.42
C GLN A 6 24.65 83.35 33.04
N GLN A 7 23.92 82.59 32.22
CA GLN A 7 22.89 81.67 32.70
C GLN A 7 23.50 80.42 33.35
N ALA A 8 24.53 79.82 32.74
CA ALA A 8 25.27 78.71 33.32
C ALA A 8 26.01 79.12 34.59
N TYR A 9 26.59 80.34 34.63
CA TYR A 9 27.20 80.89 35.83
C TYR A 9 26.19 81.00 36.98
N LYS A 10 24.98 81.51 36.74
CA LYS A 10 23.95 81.63 37.78
C LYS A 10 23.56 80.28 38.38
N ILE A 11 23.42 79.25 37.54
CA ILE A 11 23.10 77.88 37.98
C ILE A 11 24.19 77.33 38.89
N LEU A 12 25.47 77.51 38.51
CA LEU A 12 26.60 77.05 39.33
C LEU A 12 26.72 77.87 40.63
N PHE A 13 26.47 79.18 40.55
CA PHE A 13 26.53 80.09 41.68
C PHE A 13 25.53 79.72 42.78
N GLU A 14 24.29 79.40 42.41
CA GLU A 14 23.24 78.98 43.36
C GLU A 14 23.60 77.67 44.07
N GLU A 15 24.23 76.73 43.39
CA GLU A 15 24.61 75.45 43.98
C GLU A 15 25.85 75.56 44.86
N ILE A 16 26.82 76.42 44.52
CA ILE A 16 27.96 76.73 45.40
C ILE A 16 27.49 77.31 46.74
N GLN A 17 26.44 78.14 46.75
CA GLN A 17 25.88 78.66 48.01
C GLN A 17 25.24 77.56 48.87
N ARG A 18 24.78 76.47 48.27
CA ARG A 18 24.21 75.32 49.00
C ARG A 18 25.29 74.37 49.51
N CYS A 19 26.38 74.20 48.77
CA CYS A 19 27.46 73.30 49.12
C CYS A 19 28.40 73.86 50.19
N ALA A 20 28.48 75.18 50.35
CA ALA A 20 29.42 75.83 51.26
C ALA A 20 28.92 75.88 52.72
N THR A 21 29.85 75.73 53.66
CA THR A 21 29.63 75.97 55.10
C THR A 21 29.72 77.48 55.44
N ASN A 22 29.02 77.91 56.49
CA ASN A 22 28.96 79.32 56.91
C ASN A 22 30.13 79.76 57.82
N ASP A 23 31.27 79.09 57.74
CA ASP A 23 32.48 79.39 58.49
C ASP A 23 33.54 80.11 57.62
N ALA A 24 34.63 80.58 58.24
CA ALA A 24 35.66 81.34 57.55
C ALA A 24 36.35 80.55 56.41
N ILE A 25 36.39 79.22 56.53
CA ILE A 25 36.92 78.30 55.52
C ILE A 25 35.96 78.24 54.33
N GLY A 26 34.67 77.98 54.55
CA GLY A 26 33.65 77.97 53.49
C GLY A 26 33.52 79.33 52.78
N GLU A 27 33.71 80.45 53.47
CA GLU A 27 33.74 81.77 52.82
C GLU A 27 34.94 81.92 51.87
N THR A 28 36.10 81.38 52.24
CA THR A 28 37.31 81.41 51.43
C THR A 28 37.18 80.48 50.21
N GLU A 29 36.65 79.27 50.40
CA GLU A 29 36.39 78.29 49.34
C GLU A 29 35.42 78.82 48.28
N ARG A 30 34.31 79.47 48.70
CA ARG A 30 33.40 80.15 47.77
C ARG A 30 34.10 81.23 46.95
N LYS A 31 34.92 82.08 47.58
CA LYS A 31 35.64 83.16 46.89
C LYS A 31 36.62 82.59 45.84
N ILE A 32 37.24 81.45 46.12
CA ILE A 32 38.14 80.78 45.16
C ILE A 32 37.34 80.30 43.94
N VAL A 33 36.25 79.55 44.14
CA VAL A 33 35.46 79.01 43.02
C VAL A 33 34.78 80.13 42.23
N TYR A 34 34.28 81.18 42.88
CA TYR A 34 33.72 82.34 42.20
C TYR A 34 34.72 83.06 41.33
N LYS A 35 35.96 83.27 41.80
CA LYS A 35 37.02 83.84 40.96
C LYS A 35 37.37 82.95 39.76
N ARG A 36 37.35 81.62 39.91
CA ARG A 36 37.58 80.68 38.80
C ARG A 36 36.45 80.79 37.76
N LEU A 37 35.18 80.81 38.19
CA LEU A 37 34.04 80.92 37.29
C LEU A 37 33.94 82.31 36.62
N GLU A 38 34.22 83.39 37.35
CA GLU A 38 34.29 84.75 36.78
C GLU A 38 35.41 84.87 35.75
N ARG A 39 36.54 84.22 35.98
CA ARG A 39 37.63 84.14 35.00
C ARG A 39 37.14 83.46 33.72
N MET A 40 36.41 82.36 33.82
CA MET A 40 35.80 81.70 32.65
C MET A 40 34.74 82.57 31.95
N GLN A 41 34.06 83.47 32.65
CA GLN A 41 33.18 84.45 32.02
C GLN A 41 33.95 85.54 31.26
N LYS A 42 35.19 85.85 31.65
CA LYS A 42 36.02 86.89 30.99
C LYS A 42 36.88 86.32 29.87
N GLU A 43 37.26 85.05 29.95
CA GLU A 43 38.04 84.37 28.92
C GLU A 43 37.20 84.08 27.67
N ARG A 44 37.75 84.44 26.50
CA ARG A 44 37.15 84.10 25.19
C ARG A 44 37.70 82.75 24.74
N GLY A 45 36.80 81.83 24.41
CA GLY A 45 37.18 80.48 23.98
C GLY A 45 35.95 79.61 23.67
N THR A 46 36.17 78.30 23.50
CA THR A 46 35.08 77.33 23.37
C THR A 46 34.27 77.28 24.68
N PRO A 47 32.93 77.22 24.61
CA PRO A 47 32.10 77.10 25.80
C PRO A 47 32.45 75.85 26.58
N ALA A 48 32.62 76.01 27.89
CA ALA A 48 33.02 74.93 28.77
C ALA A 48 31.97 73.81 28.79
N ASN A 49 32.46 72.58 28.62
CA ASN A 49 31.66 71.38 28.65
C ASN A 49 31.50 70.85 30.10
N TYR A 50 30.82 69.72 30.26
CA TYR A 50 30.55 69.14 31.57
C TYR A 50 31.81 68.85 32.38
N ASP A 51 32.83 68.24 31.77
CA ASP A 51 34.06 67.85 32.47
C ASP A 51 34.87 69.09 32.88
N GLU A 52 34.97 70.10 32.01
CA GLU A 52 35.64 71.36 32.33
C GLU A 52 34.94 72.11 33.49
N LEU A 53 33.61 72.10 33.54
CA LEU A 53 32.89 72.72 34.65
C LEU A 53 33.01 71.92 35.94
N ARG A 54 33.07 70.59 35.85
CA ARG A 54 33.27 69.71 37.00
C ARG A 54 34.65 69.93 37.62
N ASP A 55 35.70 69.97 36.80
CA ASP A 55 37.08 70.08 37.28
C ASP A 55 37.36 71.42 37.97
N VAL A 56 36.55 72.45 37.71
CA VAL A 56 36.65 73.76 38.37
C VAL A 56 36.11 73.76 39.80
N VAL A 57 35.17 72.87 40.11
CA VAL A 57 34.43 72.87 41.38
C VAL A 57 34.68 71.64 42.24
N ILE A 58 35.04 70.48 41.66
CA ILE A 58 35.08 69.18 42.35
C ILE A 58 36.24 69.06 43.34
N ASP A 59 37.32 69.82 43.16
CA ASP A 59 38.48 69.85 44.07
C ASP A 59 38.14 70.51 45.41
N ILE A 60 37.20 71.47 45.40
CA ILE A 60 36.74 72.20 46.59
C ILE A 60 35.41 71.63 47.11
N TYR A 61 34.51 71.21 46.21
CA TYR A 61 33.22 70.62 46.55
C TYR A 61 33.07 69.23 45.92
N PRO A 62 33.67 68.17 46.50
CA PRO A 62 33.52 66.80 46.00
C PRO A 62 32.06 66.32 45.93
N GLN A 63 31.19 66.89 46.77
CA GLN A 63 29.76 66.58 46.87
C GLN A 63 28.87 67.35 45.87
N PHE A 64 29.43 68.11 44.93
CA PHE A 64 28.66 68.95 44.02
C PHE A 64 27.71 68.13 43.11
N ASP A 65 26.43 68.52 43.02
CA ASP A 65 25.43 67.72 42.29
C ASP A 65 25.77 67.59 40.79
N PRO A 66 26.03 66.37 40.29
CA PRO A 66 26.32 66.11 38.87
C PRO A 66 25.18 66.56 37.94
N LYS A 67 23.93 66.57 38.40
CA LYS A 67 22.77 67.02 37.61
C LYS A 67 22.81 68.52 37.36
N VAL A 68 23.25 69.29 38.35
CA VAL A 68 23.42 70.75 38.22
C VAL A 68 24.54 71.06 37.24
N LEU A 69 25.66 70.34 37.31
CA LEU A 69 26.76 70.47 36.34
C LEU A 69 26.32 70.14 34.92
N LYS A 70 25.55 69.06 34.71
CA LYS A 70 24.98 68.72 33.38
C LYS A 70 24.04 69.81 32.87
N LYS A 71 23.21 70.37 33.75
CA LYS A 71 22.29 71.47 33.41
C LYS A 71 23.05 72.73 33.03
N ALA A 72 24.07 73.10 33.81
CA ALA A 72 24.92 74.25 33.53
C ALA A 72 25.68 74.07 32.20
N ALA A 73 26.28 72.91 31.95
CA ALA A 73 26.99 72.62 30.70
C ALA A 73 26.06 72.69 29.47
N LYS A 74 24.84 72.16 29.57
CA LYS A 74 23.85 72.22 28.49
C LYS A 74 23.41 73.64 28.17
N VAL A 75 23.25 74.48 29.19
CA VAL A 75 22.90 75.90 29.04
C VAL A 75 24.09 76.73 28.58
N ASN A 76 25.32 76.28 28.87
CA ASN A 76 26.55 76.99 28.52
C ASN A 76 26.92 76.88 27.03
N GLN A 77 26.43 75.86 26.34
CA GLN A 77 26.68 75.71 24.90
C GLN A 77 25.81 76.65 24.07
N PRO A 78 26.33 77.24 22.98
CA PRO A 78 25.53 78.01 22.05
C PRO A 78 24.47 77.08 21.42
N PRO A 79 23.32 77.63 21.00
CA PRO A 79 22.33 76.85 20.26
C PRO A 79 23.01 76.21 19.04
N SER A 80 22.88 74.89 18.94
CA SER A 80 23.39 74.10 17.80
C SER A 80 22.84 74.67 16.47
N PRO A 81 23.64 74.73 15.39
CA PRO A 81 23.23 75.24 14.07
C PRO A 81 22.13 74.41 13.36
N LEU A 82 21.60 73.39 14.02
CA LEU A 82 20.44 72.61 13.57
C LEU A 82 19.10 73.16 14.07
N TRP A 83 19.10 74.13 14.99
CA TRP A 83 17.86 74.74 15.51
C TRP A 83 17.48 76.05 14.80
N THR A 84 18.42 76.74 14.14
CA THR A 84 18.15 77.93 13.31
C THR A 84 17.48 77.61 11.98
N ILE A 85 17.42 76.34 11.58
CA ILE A 85 16.58 75.84 10.46
C ILE A 85 15.10 75.77 10.87
N PHE A 86 14.78 75.76 12.17
CA PHE A 86 13.40 75.67 12.67
C PHE A 86 12.81 76.99 13.22
N GLY A 87 13.57 78.09 13.24
CA GLY A 87 13.16 79.36 13.86
C GLY A 87 12.72 80.49 12.93
N VAL A 88 12.92 80.38 11.60
CA VAL A 88 12.70 81.50 10.64
C VAL A 88 11.55 81.24 9.64
N LEU A 89 10.57 80.40 9.99
CA LEU A 89 9.29 80.39 9.26
C LEU A 89 8.07 80.65 10.16
N GLN A 90 8.19 81.38 11.27
CA GLN A 90 6.99 81.81 12.01
C GLN A 90 6.11 82.88 11.32
N PHE A 91 6.48 83.36 10.12
CA PHE A 91 5.56 84.10 9.24
C PHE A 91 5.42 83.51 7.81
N GLY A 92 5.97 82.31 7.56
CA GLY A 92 5.86 81.62 6.26
C GLY A 92 5.27 80.20 6.32
N LEU A 93 5.19 79.55 7.50
CA LEU A 93 4.79 78.12 7.65
C LEU A 93 3.31 77.90 7.96
N LEU A 94 2.46 78.92 7.92
CA LEU A 94 1.00 78.69 7.91
C LEU A 94 0.49 78.19 6.56
N THR A 95 1.34 78.17 5.53
CA THR A 95 1.02 77.53 4.25
C THR A 95 1.46 76.07 4.21
N PHE A 96 2.65 75.68 4.68
CA PHE A 96 3.13 74.30 4.47
C PHE A 96 2.64 73.24 5.48
N ALA A 97 2.35 73.57 6.74
CA ALA A 97 1.70 72.63 7.66
C ALA A 97 0.23 72.37 7.29
N GLY A 98 -0.45 73.42 6.82
CA GLY A 98 -1.75 73.31 6.17
C GLY A 98 -1.68 72.50 4.88
N LEU A 99 -0.69 72.75 4.01
CA LEU A 99 -0.51 71.99 2.76
C LEU A 99 -0.20 70.52 3.01
N ALA A 100 0.63 70.13 3.99
CA ALA A 100 0.88 68.71 4.26
C ALA A 100 -0.37 67.98 4.76
N GLY A 101 -1.15 68.60 5.66
CA GLY A 101 -2.43 68.07 6.13
C GLY A 101 -3.51 68.06 5.03
N LEU A 102 -3.55 69.09 4.19
CA LEU A 102 -4.44 69.20 3.03
C LEU A 102 -4.04 68.25 1.89
N ILE A 103 -2.75 67.98 1.67
CA ILE A 103 -2.24 66.97 0.73
C ILE A 103 -2.65 65.58 1.22
N TRP A 104 -2.57 65.32 2.52
CA TRP A 104 -3.04 64.06 3.10
C TRP A 104 -4.55 63.88 2.95
N LEU A 105 -5.35 64.92 3.25
CA LEU A 105 -6.81 64.94 3.04
C LEU A 105 -7.19 64.81 1.56
N ALA A 106 -6.50 65.52 0.67
CA ALA A 106 -6.70 65.48 -0.78
C ALA A 106 -6.29 64.13 -1.40
N ASN A 107 -5.40 63.39 -0.73
CA ASN A 107 -4.96 62.06 -1.13
C ASN A 107 -5.75 60.91 -0.48
N LEU A 108 -6.82 61.21 0.28
CA LEU A 108 -7.68 60.19 0.84
C LEU A 108 -8.35 59.37 -0.28
N PRO A 109 -8.54 58.05 -0.10
CA PRO A 109 -9.16 57.17 -1.09
C PRO A 109 -10.70 57.32 -1.11
N TYR A 110 -11.21 58.55 -1.09
CA TYR A 110 -12.65 58.85 -1.12
C TYR A 110 -13.03 59.57 -2.43
N PRO A 111 -13.94 59.00 -3.25
CA PRO A 111 -14.28 59.54 -4.58
C PRO A 111 -14.70 61.02 -4.57
N MET A 112 -15.46 61.44 -3.55
CA MET A 112 -16.01 62.80 -3.48
C MET A 112 -14.96 63.88 -3.20
N ILE A 113 -13.85 63.51 -2.54
CA ILE A 113 -12.75 64.43 -2.23
C ILE A 113 -11.74 64.48 -3.39
N ARG A 114 -11.51 63.33 -4.01
CA ARG A 114 -10.42 63.14 -4.96
C ARG A 114 -10.74 63.57 -6.39
N LYS A 115 -12.02 63.49 -6.80
CA LYS A 115 -12.47 63.92 -8.13
C LYS A 115 -12.21 65.43 -8.40
N PRO A 116 -12.59 66.36 -7.50
CA PRO A 116 -12.27 67.78 -7.68
C PRO A 116 -10.76 68.07 -7.69
N VAL A 117 -9.99 67.36 -6.86
CA VAL A 117 -8.51 67.50 -6.79
C VAL A 117 -7.85 67.04 -8.08
N ALA A 118 -8.31 65.93 -8.67
CA ALA A 118 -7.80 65.44 -9.94
C ALA A 118 -8.10 66.39 -11.12
N GLU A 119 -9.29 66.99 -11.17
CA GLU A 119 -9.70 67.92 -12.23
C GLU A 119 -9.04 69.31 -12.12
N LYS A 120 -8.79 69.80 -10.89
CA LYS A 120 -8.33 71.18 -10.65
C LYS A 120 -6.87 71.31 -10.21
N ALA A 121 -6.29 70.28 -9.62
CA ALA A 121 -4.92 70.30 -9.07
C ALA A 121 -4.22 68.93 -9.16
N PRO A 122 -4.05 68.36 -10.38
CA PRO A 122 -3.55 67.00 -10.58
C PRO A 122 -2.14 66.74 -10.01
N LEU A 123 -1.31 67.79 -9.89
CA LEU A 123 0.04 67.71 -9.32
C LEU A 123 0.06 67.21 -7.87
N LEU A 124 -1.00 67.45 -7.08
CA LEU A 124 -1.09 67.00 -5.69
C LEU A 124 -1.27 65.47 -5.56
N LEU A 125 -1.68 64.80 -6.65
CA LEU A 125 -1.90 63.36 -6.69
C LEU A 125 -0.73 62.58 -7.30
N LEU A 126 0.34 63.28 -7.75
CA LEU A 126 1.52 62.67 -8.39
C LEU A 126 2.13 61.50 -7.58
N PRO A 127 2.38 61.62 -6.26
CA PRO A 127 2.96 60.50 -5.50
C PRO A 127 2.09 59.25 -5.51
N SER A 128 0.76 59.42 -5.48
CA SER A 128 -0.17 58.29 -5.56
C SER A 128 -0.30 57.72 -6.95
N TYR A 129 -0.22 58.54 -8.00
CA TYR A 129 -0.13 58.04 -9.37
C TYR A 129 1.17 57.26 -9.61
N ILE A 130 2.30 57.70 -9.05
CA ILE A 130 3.58 56.96 -9.10
C ILE A 130 3.47 55.63 -8.33
N SER A 131 2.86 55.62 -7.15
CA SER A 131 2.65 54.39 -6.38
C SER A 131 1.73 53.40 -7.10
N MET A 132 0.68 53.91 -7.74
CA MET A 132 -0.27 53.13 -8.53
C MET A 132 0.40 52.60 -9.82
N ASP A 133 1.23 53.41 -10.48
CA ASP A 133 2.05 53.01 -11.63
C ASP A 133 2.89 51.79 -11.27
N ASN A 134 3.68 51.94 -10.22
CA ASN A 134 4.60 50.90 -9.77
C ASN A 134 3.84 49.64 -9.38
N SER A 135 2.67 49.79 -8.76
CA SER A 135 1.83 48.66 -8.35
C SER A 135 1.25 47.94 -9.57
N TYR A 136 0.71 48.63 -10.56
CA TYR A 136 0.19 47.95 -11.75
C TYR A 136 1.30 47.35 -12.62
N ARG A 137 2.41 48.06 -12.87
CA ARG A 137 3.55 47.48 -13.60
C ARG A 137 4.10 46.25 -12.88
N GLY A 138 4.19 46.33 -11.54
CA GLY A 138 4.56 45.21 -10.68
C GLY A 138 3.59 44.04 -10.84
N ALA A 139 2.28 44.32 -10.78
CA ALA A 139 1.23 43.31 -10.97
C ALA A 139 1.33 42.61 -12.32
N ILE A 140 1.43 43.36 -13.42
CA ILE A 140 1.49 42.78 -14.77
C ILE A 140 2.78 41.97 -14.98
N ARG A 141 3.94 42.49 -14.55
CA ARG A 141 5.21 41.75 -14.64
C ARG A 141 5.16 40.44 -13.85
N ASP A 142 4.68 40.49 -12.61
CA ASP A 142 4.61 39.30 -11.76
C ASP A 142 3.55 38.32 -12.29
N LEU A 143 2.46 38.82 -12.88
CA LEU A 143 1.43 38.03 -13.55
C LEU A 143 1.98 37.30 -14.78
N GLU A 144 2.72 37.99 -15.67
CA GLU A 144 3.36 37.38 -16.83
C GLU A 144 4.37 36.30 -16.42
N GLN A 145 5.17 36.57 -15.38
CA GLN A 145 6.10 35.57 -14.84
C GLN A 145 5.35 34.37 -14.25
N ALA A 146 4.25 34.59 -13.54
CA ALA A 146 3.42 33.52 -13.01
C ALA A 146 2.79 32.68 -14.12
N GLU A 147 2.29 33.30 -15.19
CA GLU A 147 1.72 32.58 -16.34
C GLU A 147 2.75 31.73 -17.05
N GLN A 148 3.98 32.24 -17.22
CA GLN A 148 5.05 31.45 -17.82
C GLN A 148 5.39 30.20 -16.99
N LEU A 149 5.47 30.36 -15.66
CA LEU A 149 5.86 29.28 -14.75
C LEU A 149 4.74 28.25 -14.52
N LEU A 150 3.49 28.71 -14.42
CA LEU A 150 2.33 27.86 -14.12
C LEU A 150 1.61 27.36 -15.38
N GLY A 151 1.76 28.04 -16.51
CA GLY A 151 1.16 27.63 -17.79
C GLY A 151 1.88 26.46 -18.44
N ASN A 152 3.20 26.36 -18.27
CA ASN A 152 4.05 25.29 -18.80
C ASN A 152 4.97 24.75 -17.70
N THR A 153 4.38 24.30 -16.58
CA THR A 153 5.17 23.83 -15.44
C THR A 153 5.97 22.57 -15.82
N THR A 154 7.28 22.61 -15.62
CA THR A 154 8.18 21.47 -15.88
C THR A 154 8.75 20.86 -14.61
N SER A 155 8.78 21.63 -13.52
CA SER A 155 9.35 21.23 -12.24
C SER A 155 8.53 21.73 -11.05
N THR A 156 8.71 21.08 -9.89
CA THR A 156 8.15 21.55 -8.62
C THR A 156 8.58 22.98 -8.29
N LYS A 157 9.80 23.35 -8.66
CA LYS A 157 10.34 24.70 -8.45
C LYS A 157 9.57 25.77 -9.26
N ASP A 158 9.07 25.41 -10.44
CA ASP A 158 8.23 26.31 -11.24
C ASP A 158 6.89 26.57 -10.54
N ILE A 159 6.30 25.55 -9.89
CA ILE A 159 5.08 25.69 -9.09
C ILE A 159 5.32 26.62 -7.91
N GLU A 160 6.41 26.41 -7.17
CA GLU A 160 6.76 27.22 -5.99
C GLU A 160 6.99 28.68 -6.36
N LEU A 161 7.88 28.94 -7.33
CA LEU A 161 8.17 30.30 -7.78
C LEU A 161 6.95 30.96 -8.44
N GLY A 162 6.20 30.21 -9.25
CA GLY A 162 4.96 30.67 -9.85
C GLY A 162 3.93 31.09 -8.79
N THR A 163 3.78 30.30 -7.73
CA THR A 163 2.91 30.62 -6.57
C THR A 163 3.33 31.92 -5.89
N GLU A 164 4.64 32.12 -5.69
CA GLU A 164 5.16 33.37 -5.12
C GLU A 164 4.87 34.58 -6.01
N LYS A 165 4.97 34.41 -7.33
CA LYS A 165 4.65 35.45 -8.32
C LYS A 165 3.17 35.77 -8.37
N VAL A 166 2.29 34.78 -8.33
CA VAL A 166 0.83 34.99 -8.18
C VAL A 166 0.52 35.80 -6.92
N LYS A 167 1.11 35.43 -5.77
CA LYS A 167 0.93 36.17 -4.51
C LYS A 167 1.47 37.59 -4.55
N SER A 168 2.54 37.84 -5.31
CA SER A 168 3.12 39.17 -5.47
C SER A 168 2.25 40.02 -6.41
N ALA A 169 1.76 39.44 -7.51
CA ALA A 169 0.79 40.06 -8.40
C ALA A 169 -0.51 40.43 -7.66
N GLN A 170 -1.06 39.53 -6.86
CA GLN A 170 -2.24 39.78 -6.03
C GLN A 170 -2.02 40.96 -5.07
N ARG A 171 -0.90 40.97 -4.34
CA ARG A 171 -0.53 42.09 -3.44
C ARG A 171 -0.43 43.42 -4.20
N HIS A 172 0.16 43.40 -5.38
CA HIS A 172 0.26 44.59 -6.23
C HIS A 172 -1.12 45.05 -6.73
N LEU A 173 -2.03 44.15 -7.10
CA LEU A 173 -3.40 44.48 -7.48
C LEU A 173 -4.24 44.99 -6.30
N ASP A 174 -4.04 44.47 -5.09
CA ASP A 174 -4.78 44.90 -3.89
C ASP A 174 -4.36 46.29 -3.39
N ASN A 175 -3.13 46.70 -3.72
CA ASN A 175 -2.65 48.06 -3.49
C ASN A 175 -3.22 49.08 -4.50
N LEU A 176 -3.94 48.63 -5.54
CA LEU A 176 -4.59 49.52 -6.49
C LEU A 176 -5.93 50.01 -5.94
N PRO A 177 -6.16 51.33 -5.86
CA PRO A 177 -7.40 51.87 -5.34
C PRO A 177 -8.60 51.57 -6.26
N VAL A 178 -9.55 50.77 -5.78
CA VAL A 178 -10.75 50.34 -6.55
C VAL A 178 -11.62 51.52 -7.02
N TRP A 179 -11.66 52.61 -6.26
CA TRP A 179 -12.48 53.80 -6.57
C TRP A 179 -12.02 54.58 -7.81
N PHE A 180 -10.80 54.34 -8.30
CA PHE A 180 -10.21 55.05 -9.45
C PHE A 180 -10.69 54.51 -10.81
N LEU A 181 -11.23 53.29 -10.84
CA LEU A 181 -11.41 52.53 -12.09
C LEU A 181 -12.64 52.91 -12.93
N GLY A 182 -13.62 53.62 -12.35
CA GLY A 182 -14.83 54.06 -13.06
C GLY A 182 -14.86 55.56 -13.44
N TYR A 183 -13.87 56.34 -13.01
CA TYR A 183 -13.86 57.81 -13.15
C TYR A 183 -12.50 58.33 -13.65
N TYR A 184 -11.89 57.66 -14.65
CA TYR A 184 -10.66 57.98 -15.46
C TYR A 184 -9.37 57.18 -15.13
N PRO A 185 -8.75 56.55 -16.14
CA PRO A 185 -7.42 57.01 -16.57
C PRO A 185 -7.32 57.22 -18.09
N GLN A 186 -7.06 58.46 -18.51
CA GLN A 186 -6.76 58.77 -19.90
C GLN A 186 -5.46 59.56 -20.02
N MET A 187 -4.43 58.80 -20.38
CA MET A 187 -3.18 59.24 -20.98
C MET A 187 -2.32 60.11 -20.05
N TYR A 188 -1.02 60.06 -20.27
CA TYR A 188 -0.35 60.82 -21.32
C TYR A 188 0.58 59.80 -22.01
N CYS A 189 1.09 59.84 -23.25
CA CYS A 189 1.67 60.86 -24.13
C CYS A 189 3.17 61.13 -23.95
N ARG A 190 3.92 60.89 -25.03
CA ARG A 190 5.24 61.47 -25.34
C ARG A 190 5.01 62.66 -26.29
N PHE A 191 5.63 63.84 -26.08
CA PHE A 191 6.96 64.11 -26.66
C PHE A 191 8.17 63.82 -25.77
N PHE A 192 8.09 63.65 -24.43
CA PHE A 192 9.18 62.97 -23.68
C PHE A 192 8.72 61.91 -22.64
N SER A 193 7.65 61.20 -23.02
CA SER A 193 6.97 59.98 -22.50
C SER A 193 6.23 60.05 -21.20
N CYS A 194 4.93 59.83 -21.34
CA CYS A 194 4.04 59.32 -20.34
C CYS A 194 3.44 58.03 -20.91
N THR A 195 3.12 57.08 -20.04
CA THR A 195 2.16 55.99 -20.31
C THR A 195 1.45 55.60 -19.04
N TRP A 196 0.13 55.81 -19.00
CA TRP A 196 -0.84 55.04 -18.23
C TRP A 196 -2.17 54.99 -18.98
N GLN A 197 -2.59 53.78 -19.37
CA GLN A 197 -4.00 53.40 -19.29
C GLN A 197 -4.08 52.06 -18.59
N PHE A 198 -4.81 52.07 -17.49
CA PHE A 198 -5.16 50.93 -16.68
C PHE A 198 -6.66 51.04 -16.47
N THR A 199 -7.41 50.42 -17.36
CA THR A 199 -8.88 50.47 -17.37
C THR A 199 -9.46 49.57 -16.27
N PHE A 200 -10.72 49.81 -15.89
CA PHE A 200 -11.46 48.85 -15.06
C PHE A 200 -11.43 47.44 -15.66
N ASP A 201 -11.56 47.34 -16.99
CA ASP A 201 -11.54 46.06 -17.70
C ASP A 201 -10.18 45.35 -17.60
N GLU A 202 -9.06 46.08 -17.71
CA GLU A 202 -7.71 45.53 -17.52
C GLU A 202 -7.47 45.09 -16.07
N PHE A 203 -7.97 45.85 -15.09
CA PHE A 203 -7.93 45.45 -13.68
C PHE A 203 -8.72 44.19 -13.41
N GLU A 204 -9.97 44.16 -13.87
CA GLU A 204 -10.86 43.03 -13.68
C GLU A 204 -10.27 41.80 -14.36
N ASN A 205 -9.75 41.94 -15.58
CA ASN A 205 -9.07 40.87 -16.29
C ASN A 205 -7.80 40.40 -15.56
N ALA A 206 -6.95 41.31 -15.06
CA ALA A 206 -5.77 40.96 -14.29
C ALA A 206 -6.14 40.19 -13.02
N ARG A 207 -7.18 40.62 -12.28
CA ARG A 207 -7.70 39.90 -11.10
C ARG A 207 -8.26 38.52 -11.47
N ARG A 208 -9.03 38.41 -12.55
CA ARG A 208 -9.54 37.11 -13.05
C ARG A 208 -8.39 36.17 -13.41
N ARG A 209 -7.33 36.68 -14.06
CA ARG A 209 -6.12 35.90 -14.40
C ARG A 209 -5.36 35.46 -13.15
N VAL A 210 -5.16 36.35 -12.17
CA VAL A 210 -4.54 36.01 -10.88
C VAL A 210 -5.34 34.93 -10.17
N ALA A 211 -6.67 35.07 -10.07
CA ALA A 211 -7.53 34.06 -9.45
C ALA A 211 -7.43 32.70 -10.16
N LYS A 212 -7.38 32.69 -11.50
CA LYS A 212 -7.18 31.46 -12.29
C LYS A 212 -5.83 30.81 -11.98
N LEU A 213 -4.75 31.59 -11.96
CA LEU A 213 -3.40 31.09 -11.68
C LEU A 213 -3.23 30.64 -10.24
N GLU A 214 -3.91 31.30 -9.30
CA GLU A 214 -3.97 30.90 -7.90
C GLU A 214 -4.62 29.52 -7.76
N ALA A 215 -5.73 29.27 -8.48
CA ALA A 215 -6.35 27.96 -8.53
C ALA A 215 -5.41 26.90 -9.13
N ILE A 216 -4.72 27.20 -10.23
CA ILE A 216 -3.73 26.30 -10.85
C ILE A 216 -2.58 26.00 -9.90
N ALA A 217 -2.01 27.03 -9.26
CA ALA A 217 -0.94 26.90 -8.29
C ALA A 217 -1.36 26.06 -7.08
N PHE A 218 -2.58 26.27 -6.57
CA PHE A 218 -3.15 25.52 -5.46
C PHE A 218 -3.36 24.05 -5.82
N GLN A 219 -4.00 23.78 -6.96
CA GLN A 219 -4.20 22.40 -7.46
C GLN A 219 -2.86 21.70 -7.71
N GLY A 220 -1.93 22.38 -8.37
CA GLY A 220 -0.59 21.85 -8.65
C GLY A 220 0.17 21.51 -7.37
N LYS A 221 0.13 22.38 -6.35
CA LYS A 221 0.78 22.13 -5.07
C LYS A 221 0.11 20.99 -4.29
N ASN A 222 -1.22 20.98 -4.23
CA ASN A 222 -1.96 19.94 -3.51
C ASN A 222 -1.77 18.55 -4.14
N ALA A 223 -1.56 18.46 -5.45
CA ALA A 223 -1.32 17.20 -6.13
C ALA A 223 0.07 16.59 -5.88
N LEU A 224 1.04 17.36 -5.36
CA LEU A 224 2.38 16.86 -5.04
C LEU A 224 2.40 15.90 -3.85
N GLU A 225 1.53 16.13 -2.86
CA GLU A 225 1.47 15.31 -1.65
C GLU A 225 0.92 13.89 -1.94
N PRO A 226 -0.23 13.72 -2.63
CA PRO A 226 -0.69 12.41 -3.09
C PRO A 226 0.32 11.68 -3.98
N LEU A 227 1.07 12.41 -4.83
CA LEU A 227 2.14 11.81 -5.63
C LEU A 227 3.24 11.21 -4.75
N ALA A 228 3.72 11.98 -3.78
CA ALA A 228 4.76 11.52 -2.85
C ALA A 228 4.27 10.34 -1.98
N GLU A 229 3.01 10.38 -1.54
CA GLU A 229 2.39 9.29 -0.80
C GLU A 229 2.26 8.01 -1.64
N ALA A 230 1.78 8.12 -2.87
CA ALA A 230 1.67 6.99 -3.80
C ALA A 230 3.04 6.36 -4.07
N GLU A 231 4.08 7.17 -4.29
CA GLU A 231 5.47 6.69 -4.47
C GLU A 231 6.00 5.99 -3.23
N LYS A 232 5.78 6.56 -2.04
CA LYS A 232 6.18 5.96 -0.76
C LYS A 232 5.49 4.61 -0.55
N ASN A 233 4.18 4.54 -0.78
CA ASN A 233 3.39 3.32 -0.62
C ASN A 233 3.84 2.23 -1.61
N LEU A 234 4.14 2.62 -2.85
CA LEU A 234 4.67 1.72 -3.87
C LEU A 234 6.02 1.12 -3.46
N ILE A 235 6.95 1.96 -2.99
CA ILE A 235 8.28 1.52 -2.53
C ILE A 235 8.13 0.57 -1.33
N ALA A 236 7.27 0.92 -0.37
CA ALA A 236 7.01 0.09 0.80
C ALA A 236 6.44 -1.29 0.41
N ALA A 237 5.48 -1.33 -0.51
CA ALA A 237 4.91 -2.58 -1.01
C ALA A 237 5.95 -3.46 -1.72
N LYS A 238 6.79 -2.86 -2.59
CA LYS A 238 7.90 -3.57 -3.24
C LYS A 238 8.92 -4.11 -2.23
N GLN A 239 9.23 -3.34 -1.18
CA GLN A 239 10.13 -3.78 -0.12
C GLN A 239 9.53 -4.93 0.68
N LYS A 240 8.25 -4.86 1.05
CA LYS A 240 7.52 -5.96 1.69
C LYS A 240 7.59 -7.23 0.83
N TYR A 241 7.35 -7.11 -0.48
CA TYR A 241 7.45 -8.24 -1.40
C TYR A 241 8.84 -8.88 -1.43
N ARG A 242 9.92 -8.06 -1.41
CA ARG A 242 11.30 -8.55 -1.37
C ARG A 242 11.66 -9.25 -0.06
N GLN A 243 11.08 -8.82 1.05
CA GLN A 243 11.34 -9.36 2.38
C GLN A 243 10.46 -10.58 2.72
N ALA A 244 9.34 -10.74 2.00
CA ALA A 244 8.40 -11.85 2.17
C ALA A 244 9.08 -13.20 1.95
N LYS A 245 8.91 -14.09 2.92
CA LYS A 245 9.45 -15.46 2.92
C LYS A 245 8.42 -16.45 2.39
N THR A 246 7.14 -16.19 2.61
CA THR A 246 6.06 -17.07 2.19
C THR A 246 5.34 -16.52 0.95
N ILE A 247 4.67 -17.41 0.21
CA ILE A 247 3.82 -17.01 -0.92
C ILE A 247 2.66 -16.13 -0.43
N ALA A 248 2.07 -16.42 0.72
CA ALA A 248 0.99 -15.62 1.29
C ALA A 248 1.42 -14.17 1.57
N GLU A 249 2.60 -13.98 2.19
CA GLU A 249 3.17 -12.63 2.41
C GLU A 249 3.47 -11.91 1.08
N LYS A 250 3.90 -12.65 0.05
CA LYS A 250 4.11 -12.08 -1.29
C LYS A 250 2.81 -11.63 -1.93
N GLU A 251 1.74 -12.42 -1.82
CA GLU A 251 0.40 -12.06 -2.33
C GLU A 251 -0.15 -10.82 -1.60
N GLU A 252 0.03 -10.72 -0.28
CA GLU A 252 -0.34 -9.53 0.49
C GLU A 252 0.44 -8.29 0.02
N ALA A 253 1.75 -8.43 -0.21
CA ALA A 253 2.57 -7.33 -0.72
C ALA A 253 2.19 -6.92 -2.14
N ILE A 254 1.78 -7.86 -3.00
CA ILE A 254 1.25 -7.59 -4.34
C ILE A 254 -0.08 -6.83 -4.24
N ALA A 255 -0.97 -7.20 -3.33
CA ALA A 255 -2.21 -6.47 -3.11
C ALA A 255 -1.93 -5.02 -2.66
N ALA A 256 -0.97 -4.82 -1.75
CA ALA A 256 -0.52 -3.48 -1.36
C ALA A 256 0.12 -2.70 -2.52
N TRP A 257 0.86 -3.38 -3.40
CA TRP A 257 1.44 -2.78 -4.61
C TRP A 257 0.33 -2.32 -5.56
N GLN A 258 -0.68 -3.15 -5.81
CA GLN A 258 -1.83 -2.79 -6.63
C GLN A 258 -2.57 -1.57 -6.06
N ALA A 259 -2.80 -1.55 -4.74
CA ALA A 259 -3.39 -0.41 -4.05
C ALA A 259 -2.56 0.87 -4.25
N ALA A 260 -1.23 0.79 -4.14
CA ALA A 260 -0.36 1.92 -4.40
C ALA A 260 -0.43 2.41 -5.85
N ILE A 261 -0.57 1.50 -6.84
CA ILE A 261 -0.77 1.87 -8.24
C ILE A 261 -2.07 2.65 -8.43
N TYR A 262 -3.15 2.26 -7.75
CA TYR A 262 -4.44 2.98 -7.84
C TYR A 262 -4.34 4.43 -7.33
N LEU A 263 -3.55 4.69 -6.29
CA LEU A 263 -3.35 6.06 -5.78
C LEU A 263 -2.79 7.01 -6.85
N PHE A 264 -1.97 6.52 -7.77
CA PHE A 264 -1.48 7.36 -8.87
C PHE A 264 -2.57 7.71 -9.88
N ASP A 265 -3.56 6.83 -10.07
CA ASP A 265 -4.68 7.05 -10.99
C ASP A 265 -5.69 8.07 -10.41
N GLU A 266 -5.65 8.35 -9.10
CA GLU A 266 -6.48 9.35 -8.42
C GLU A 266 -5.91 10.79 -8.52
N ILE A 267 -4.67 10.96 -8.99
CA ILE A 267 -4.02 12.27 -9.07
C ILE A 267 -4.56 13.05 -10.30
N PRO A 268 -5.05 14.30 -10.14
CA PRO A 268 -5.62 15.07 -11.24
C PRO A 268 -4.65 15.24 -12.42
N LEU A 269 -5.09 14.82 -13.61
CA LEU A 269 -4.29 14.78 -14.84
C LEU A 269 -3.87 16.16 -15.33
N GLU A 270 -4.62 17.20 -14.98
CA GLU A 270 -4.35 18.59 -15.35
C GLU A 270 -3.12 19.17 -14.63
N THR A 271 -2.61 18.48 -13.62
CA THR A 271 -1.44 18.91 -12.84
C THR A 271 -0.14 18.32 -13.36
N LEU A 272 1.00 18.97 -13.08
CA LEU A 272 2.32 18.39 -13.35
C LEU A 272 2.48 17.04 -12.63
N ALA A 273 1.98 16.93 -11.40
CA ALA A 273 2.05 15.70 -10.61
C ALA A 273 1.29 14.55 -11.27
N GLY A 274 0.07 14.79 -11.77
CA GLY A 274 -0.73 13.80 -12.49
C GLY A 274 -0.09 13.34 -13.80
N ASN A 275 0.46 14.26 -14.58
CA ASN A 275 1.20 13.91 -15.81
C ASN A 275 2.43 13.03 -15.50
N ASN A 276 3.21 13.42 -14.49
CA ASN A 276 4.36 12.63 -14.05
C ASN A 276 3.95 11.25 -13.52
N ALA A 277 2.84 11.18 -12.77
CA ALA A 277 2.26 9.94 -12.28
C ALA A 277 1.96 8.97 -13.43
N GLN A 278 1.23 9.43 -14.45
CA GLN A 278 0.81 8.57 -15.56
C GLN A 278 1.99 8.01 -16.37
N ILE A 279 3.04 8.81 -16.59
CA ILE A 279 4.26 8.35 -17.25
C ILE A 279 4.90 7.21 -16.46
N LYS A 280 5.01 7.35 -15.13
CA LYS A 280 5.62 6.35 -14.25
C LYS A 280 4.75 5.09 -14.09
N VAL A 281 3.44 5.27 -13.95
CA VAL A 281 2.46 4.18 -13.73
C VAL A 281 2.49 3.15 -14.83
N LYS A 282 2.71 3.54 -16.09
CA LYS A 282 2.83 2.58 -17.20
C LYS A 282 3.93 1.54 -16.94
N GLY A 283 5.09 2.00 -16.47
CA GLY A 283 6.20 1.11 -16.08
C GLY A 283 5.85 0.26 -14.85
N TYR A 284 5.22 0.87 -13.85
CA TYR A 284 4.83 0.18 -12.62
C TYR A 284 3.77 -0.90 -12.84
N LYS A 285 2.78 -0.66 -13.71
CA LYS A 285 1.76 -1.65 -14.11
C LYS A 285 2.40 -2.85 -14.79
N HIS A 286 3.36 -2.63 -15.70
CA HIS A 286 4.08 -3.73 -16.35
C HIS A 286 4.92 -4.55 -15.36
N GLU A 287 5.66 -3.90 -14.46
CA GLU A 287 6.45 -4.58 -13.42
C GLU A 287 5.56 -5.35 -12.44
N PHE A 288 4.42 -4.78 -12.04
CA PHE A 288 3.41 -5.41 -11.20
C PHE A 288 2.87 -6.70 -11.83
N VAL A 289 2.40 -6.63 -13.08
CA VAL A 289 1.85 -7.78 -13.80
C VAL A 289 2.88 -8.91 -13.89
N ASN A 290 4.12 -8.59 -14.26
CA ASN A 290 5.18 -9.60 -14.34
C ASN A 290 5.50 -10.23 -12.98
N THR A 291 5.51 -9.43 -11.92
CA THR A 291 5.76 -9.92 -10.54
C THR A 291 4.62 -10.80 -10.04
N GLN A 292 3.38 -10.39 -10.29
CA GLN A 292 2.18 -11.15 -9.92
C GLN A 292 2.15 -12.51 -10.61
N ILE A 293 2.39 -12.54 -11.92
CA ILE A 293 2.42 -13.79 -12.70
C ILE A 293 3.56 -14.71 -12.25
N GLY A 294 4.73 -14.13 -11.97
CA GLY A 294 5.83 -14.89 -11.38
C GLY A 294 5.47 -15.50 -10.01
N THR A 295 4.67 -14.80 -9.21
CA THR A 295 4.19 -15.29 -7.92
C THR A 295 3.17 -16.42 -8.08
N TYR A 296 2.26 -16.35 -9.06
CA TYR A 296 1.33 -17.45 -9.34
C TYR A 296 2.04 -18.74 -9.73
N ILE A 297 3.09 -18.64 -10.56
CA ILE A 297 3.90 -19.80 -10.95
C ILE A 297 4.66 -20.36 -9.74
N ALA A 298 5.27 -19.51 -8.92
CA ALA A 298 5.95 -19.93 -7.70
C ALA A 298 4.99 -20.57 -6.68
N ALA A 299 3.78 -20.03 -6.53
CA ALA A 299 2.72 -20.58 -5.69
C ALA A 299 2.32 -21.98 -6.15
N ALA A 300 2.12 -22.16 -7.45
CA ALA A 300 1.76 -23.45 -8.03
C ALA A 300 2.86 -24.51 -7.80
N GLN A 301 4.13 -24.12 -7.94
CA GLN A 301 5.27 -25.00 -7.66
C GLN A 301 5.39 -25.35 -6.17
N GLU A 302 5.13 -24.41 -5.26
CA GLU A 302 5.10 -24.69 -3.82
C GLU A 302 3.96 -25.66 -3.46
N PHE A 303 2.76 -25.45 -4.00
CA PHE A 303 1.67 -26.39 -3.82
C PHE A 303 2.02 -27.79 -4.32
N ASP A 304 2.69 -27.90 -5.48
CA ASP A 304 3.17 -29.17 -5.98
C ASP A 304 4.19 -29.83 -5.03
N PHE A 305 5.16 -29.06 -4.55
CA PHE A 305 6.15 -29.56 -3.58
C PHE A 305 5.50 -30.11 -2.31
N GLN A 306 4.52 -29.38 -1.75
CA GLN A 306 3.79 -29.82 -0.57
C GLN A 306 2.92 -31.06 -0.87
N ALA A 307 2.27 -31.10 -2.03
CA ALA A 307 1.47 -32.24 -2.46
C ALA A 307 2.33 -33.50 -2.59
N GLU A 308 3.49 -33.40 -3.22
CA GLU A 308 4.42 -34.51 -3.41
C GLU A 308 4.93 -35.09 -2.08
N LYS A 309 5.09 -34.24 -1.06
CA LYS A 309 5.50 -34.65 0.29
C LYS A 309 4.42 -35.45 1.02
N ILE A 310 3.15 -35.07 0.86
CA ILE A 310 2.04 -35.66 1.63
C ILE A 310 1.24 -36.71 0.86
N LYS A 311 1.42 -36.86 -0.46
CA LYS A 311 0.59 -37.74 -1.32
C LYS A 311 0.49 -39.19 -0.86
N SER A 312 1.51 -39.72 -0.17
CA SER A 312 1.52 -41.11 0.33
C SER A 312 0.67 -41.32 1.58
N THR A 313 0.47 -40.29 2.39
CA THR A 313 -0.26 -40.36 3.68
C THR A 313 -1.61 -39.64 3.63
N GLN A 314 -1.71 -38.58 2.83
CA GLN A 314 -2.88 -37.71 2.71
C GLN A 314 -3.18 -37.43 1.23
N ALA A 315 -3.55 -38.48 0.49
CA ALA A 315 -3.79 -38.39 -0.96
C ALA A 315 -4.82 -37.31 -1.34
N GLN A 316 -5.94 -37.21 -0.63
CA GLN A 316 -6.98 -36.21 -0.92
C GLN A 316 -6.48 -34.76 -0.74
N THR A 317 -5.67 -34.53 0.29
CA THR A 317 -5.05 -33.22 0.52
C THR A 317 -4.05 -32.88 -0.58
N ALA A 318 -3.25 -33.85 -1.03
CA ALA A 318 -2.35 -33.67 -2.18
C ALA A 318 -3.12 -33.32 -3.47
N THR A 319 -4.25 -34.00 -3.74
CA THR A 319 -5.15 -33.67 -4.86
C THR A 319 -5.62 -32.22 -4.78
N SER A 320 -6.08 -31.77 -3.61
CA SER A 320 -6.54 -30.38 -3.42
C SER A 320 -5.45 -29.33 -3.62
N LEU A 321 -4.19 -29.68 -3.33
CA LEU A 321 -3.04 -28.80 -3.56
C LEU A 321 -2.73 -28.67 -5.05
N TRP A 322 -2.79 -29.76 -5.82
CA TRP A 322 -2.64 -29.68 -7.29
C TRP A 322 -3.79 -28.91 -7.95
N GLU A 323 -5.02 -29.04 -7.45
CA GLU A 323 -6.15 -28.22 -7.91
C GLU A 323 -5.92 -26.72 -7.62
N GLN A 324 -5.41 -26.38 -6.44
CA GLN A 324 -5.02 -25.01 -6.11
C GLN A 324 -3.89 -24.49 -7.01
N ALA A 325 -2.90 -25.33 -7.33
CA ALA A 325 -1.84 -24.98 -8.28
C ALA A 325 -2.40 -24.64 -9.66
N ILE A 326 -3.32 -25.46 -10.19
CA ILE A 326 -4.02 -25.19 -11.46
C ILE A 326 -4.83 -23.89 -11.37
N SER A 327 -5.55 -23.67 -10.26
CA SER A 327 -6.35 -22.46 -10.04
C SER A 327 -5.49 -21.19 -10.11
N ARG A 328 -4.29 -21.20 -9.50
CA ARG A 328 -3.35 -20.07 -9.59
C ARG A 328 -2.85 -19.84 -11.01
N LEU A 329 -2.48 -20.90 -11.73
CA LEU A 329 -1.97 -20.80 -13.10
C LEU A 329 -3.04 -20.33 -14.09
N ASN A 330 -4.31 -20.65 -13.86
CA ASN A 330 -5.44 -20.16 -14.67
C ASN A 330 -5.68 -18.65 -14.56
N GLN A 331 -5.08 -17.96 -13.58
CA GLN A 331 -5.16 -16.50 -13.46
C GLN A 331 -4.20 -15.77 -14.41
N ILE A 332 -3.33 -16.50 -15.13
CA ILE A 332 -2.35 -15.93 -16.05
C ILE A 332 -3.02 -15.65 -17.40
N PRO A 333 -3.06 -14.39 -17.88
CA PRO A 333 -3.68 -14.04 -19.16
C PRO A 333 -2.98 -14.70 -20.35
N GLN A 334 -3.73 -14.95 -21.43
CA GLN A 334 -3.22 -15.62 -22.63
C GLN A 334 -2.15 -14.81 -23.36
N GLU A 335 -2.23 -13.48 -23.26
CA GLU A 335 -1.30 -12.53 -23.87
C GLU A 335 0.04 -12.47 -23.13
N ASN A 336 0.13 -13.05 -21.92
CA ASN A 336 1.37 -13.01 -21.17
C ASN A 336 2.42 -13.96 -21.77
N PRO A 337 3.70 -13.53 -21.90
CA PRO A 337 4.76 -14.39 -22.42
C PRO A 337 4.96 -15.72 -21.66
N ARG A 338 4.54 -15.80 -20.39
CA ARG A 338 4.65 -17.00 -19.55
C ARG A 338 3.40 -17.89 -19.58
N TYR A 339 2.39 -17.57 -20.40
CA TYR A 339 1.18 -18.38 -20.52
C TYR A 339 1.48 -19.83 -20.93
N LEU A 340 2.38 -20.04 -21.89
CA LEU A 340 2.74 -21.39 -22.34
C LEU A 340 3.44 -22.21 -21.24
N GLU A 341 4.25 -21.56 -20.40
CA GLU A 341 4.86 -22.19 -19.22
C GLU A 341 3.78 -22.65 -18.24
N ALA A 342 2.80 -21.79 -17.96
CA ALA A 342 1.65 -22.11 -17.11
C ALA A 342 0.83 -23.28 -17.66
N GLN A 343 0.55 -23.32 -18.96
CA GLN A 343 -0.19 -24.41 -19.59
C GLN A 343 0.53 -25.76 -19.49
N ARG A 344 1.86 -25.78 -19.64
CA ARG A 344 2.65 -27.00 -19.42
C ARG A 344 2.57 -27.50 -17.99
N LEU A 345 2.63 -26.59 -17.01
CA LEU A 345 2.47 -26.95 -15.60
C LEU A 345 1.06 -27.47 -15.31
N ILE A 346 0.01 -26.82 -15.85
CA ILE A 346 -1.38 -27.28 -15.74
C ILE A 346 -1.52 -28.70 -16.28
N ALA A 347 -1.02 -28.98 -17.49
CA ALA A 347 -1.08 -30.31 -18.08
C ALA A 347 -0.36 -31.36 -17.21
N ASN A 348 0.80 -31.02 -16.65
CA ASN A 348 1.51 -31.91 -15.73
C ASN A 348 0.67 -32.21 -14.47
N TYR A 349 0.03 -31.21 -13.88
CA TYR A 349 -0.80 -31.40 -12.69
C TYR A 349 -2.08 -32.18 -12.99
N GLN A 350 -2.70 -32.00 -14.17
CA GLN A 350 -3.82 -32.81 -14.62
C GLN A 350 -3.47 -34.30 -14.69
N VAL A 351 -2.29 -34.63 -15.23
CA VAL A 351 -1.79 -36.02 -15.24
C VAL A 351 -1.58 -36.56 -13.82
N LYS A 352 -1.11 -35.75 -12.88
CA LYS A 352 -0.96 -36.17 -11.47
C LYS A 352 -2.31 -36.45 -10.81
N LEU A 353 -3.31 -35.60 -11.07
CA LEU A 353 -4.68 -35.79 -10.59
C LEU A 353 -5.31 -37.07 -11.14
N GLU A 354 -5.16 -37.32 -12.44
CA GLU A 354 -5.66 -38.55 -13.08
C GLU A 354 -5.01 -39.80 -12.47
N LYS A 355 -3.68 -39.81 -12.32
CA LYS A 355 -2.96 -40.92 -11.68
C LYS A 355 -3.41 -41.18 -10.25
N SER A 356 -3.73 -40.14 -9.49
CA SER A 356 -4.26 -40.28 -8.14
C SER A 356 -5.67 -40.90 -8.12
N ALA A 357 -6.51 -40.52 -9.09
CA ALA A 357 -7.86 -41.06 -9.24
C ALA A 357 -7.86 -42.54 -9.66
N THR A 358 -6.99 -42.92 -10.60
CA THR A 358 -6.86 -44.32 -11.04
C THR A 358 -6.30 -45.20 -9.93
N GLN A 359 -5.29 -44.73 -9.18
CA GLN A 359 -4.76 -45.46 -8.03
C GLN A 359 -5.85 -45.76 -6.98
N LYS A 360 -6.70 -44.78 -6.66
CA LYS A 360 -7.82 -44.96 -5.72
C LYS A 360 -8.84 -45.99 -6.23
N SER A 361 -9.13 -45.96 -7.53
CA SER A 361 -10.06 -46.90 -8.17
C SER A 361 -9.51 -48.34 -8.14
N SER A 362 -8.25 -48.52 -8.58
CA SER A 362 -7.51 -49.78 -8.48
C SER A 362 -7.53 -50.37 -7.07
N SER A 363 -7.20 -49.58 -6.04
CA SER A 363 -7.21 -50.04 -4.65
C SER A 363 -8.61 -50.49 -4.19
N THR A 364 -9.67 -49.77 -4.60
CA THR A 364 -11.05 -50.13 -4.27
C THR A 364 -11.46 -51.45 -4.90
N TYR A 365 -11.10 -51.68 -6.17
CA TYR A 365 -11.36 -52.95 -6.85
C TYR A 365 -10.63 -54.12 -6.20
N ILE A 366 -9.35 -53.95 -5.84
CA ILE A 366 -8.55 -54.99 -5.16
C ILE A 366 -9.19 -55.38 -3.83
N GLU A 367 -9.59 -54.40 -3.00
CA GLU A 367 -10.21 -54.69 -1.70
C GLU A 367 -11.60 -55.32 -1.85
N ALA A 368 -12.39 -54.88 -2.82
CA ALA A 368 -13.68 -55.51 -3.13
C ALA A 368 -13.51 -56.98 -3.56
N ALA A 369 -12.54 -57.25 -4.42
CA ALA A 369 -12.20 -58.61 -4.86
C ALA A 369 -11.75 -59.48 -3.68
N LYS A 370 -10.80 -59.01 -2.85
CA LYS A 370 -10.36 -59.70 -1.63
C LYS A 370 -11.51 -60.07 -0.71
N LYS A 371 -12.47 -59.17 -0.51
CA LYS A 371 -13.64 -59.44 0.34
C LYS A 371 -14.51 -60.58 -0.21
N ILE A 372 -14.76 -60.60 -1.52
CA ILE A 372 -15.56 -61.66 -2.16
C ILE A 372 -14.80 -62.98 -2.19
N ALA A 373 -13.51 -62.96 -2.51
CA ALA A 373 -12.63 -64.12 -2.43
C ALA A 373 -12.60 -64.73 -1.02
N PHE A 374 -12.52 -63.89 0.02
CA PHE A 374 -12.58 -64.32 1.40
C PHE A 374 -13.92 -65.01 1.74
N GLN A 375 -15.04 -64.49 1.24
CA GLN A 375 -16.35 -65.14 1.37
C GLN A 375 -16.36 -66.50 0.66
N ALA A 376 -15.84 -66.59 -0.56
CA ALA A 376 -15.74 -67.83 -1.32
C ALA A 376 -14.90 -68.89 -0.58
N ALA A 377 -13.75 -68.49 -0.04
CA ALA A 377 -12.89 -69.35 0.77
C ALA A 377 -13.60 -69.83 2.04
N THR A 378 -14.30 -68.92 2.74
CA THR A 378 -15.08 -69.25 3.94
C THR A 378 -16.19 -70.26 3.63
N HIS A 379 -16.96 -70.05 2.57
CA HIS A 379 -18.01 -70.99 2.15
C HIS A 379 -17.47 -72.35 1.69
N SER A 380 -16.20 -72.42 1.26
CA SER A 380 -15.52 -73.65 0.87
C SER A 380 -15.09 -74.54 2.03
N GLN A 381 -15.07 -74.02 3.25
CA GLN A 381 -14.63 -74.77 4.43
C GLN A 381 -15.62 -75.89 4.79
N ASN A 382 -15.12 -76.91 5.49
CA ASN A 382 -15.90 -78.05 6.00
C ASN A 382 -16.68 -78.83 4.92
N PRO A 383 -16.01 -79.35 3.87
CA PRO A 383 -16.63 -80.28 2.93
C PRO A 383 -17.04 -81.60 3.63
N PRO A 384 -17.95 -82.41 3.07
CA PRO A 384 -18.51 -82.31 1.71
C PRO A 384 -19.63 -81.27 1.57
N HIS A 385 -19.72 -80.66 0.39
CA HIS A 385 -20.85 -79.78 -0.01
C HIS A 385 -21.49 -80.32 -1.28
N SER A 386 -22.77 -80.01 -1.48
CA SER A 386 -23.49 -80.36 -2.71
C SER A 386 -22.91 -79.63 -3.93
N ALA A 387 -23.19 -80.16 -5.12
CA ALA A 387 -22.75 -79.55 -6.38
C ALA A 387 -23.30 -78.12 -6.54
N GLU A 388 -24.53 -77.89 -6.09
CA GLU A 388 -25.17 -76.57 -6.09
C GLU A 388 -24.39 -75.58 -5.21
N LYS A 389 -24.04 -75.97 -3.99
CA LYS A 389 -23.26 -75.11 -3.08
C LYS A 389 -21.85 -74.85 -3.63
N TRP A 390 -21.21 -75.84 -4.24
CA TRP A 390 -19.94 -75.62 -4.95
C TRP A 390 -20.06 -74.67 -6.14
N SER A 391 -21.16 -74.74 -6.89
CA SER A 391 -21.43 -73.81 -7.99
C SER A 391 -21.64 -72.39 -7.49
N GLN A 392 -22.34 -72.19 -6.36
CA GLN A 392 -22.45 -70.88 -5.71
C GLN A 392 -21.08 -70.33 -5.31
N ILE A 393 -20.20 -71.17 -4.76
CA ILE A 393 -18.82 -70.80 -4.41
C ILE A 393 -18.01 -70.43 -5.66
N ALA A 394 -18.12 -71.19 -6.75
CA ALA A 394 -17.46 -70.88 -8.02
C ALA A 394 -17.88 -69.49 -8.53
N SER A 395 -19.17 -69.16 -8.45
CA SER A 395 -19.68 -67.84 -8.85
C SER A 395 -19.07 -66.69 -8.04
N LEU A 396 -18.71 -66.91 -6.77
CA LEU A 396 -18.03 -65.90 -5.96
C LEU A 396 -16.59 -65.70 -6.41
N TRP A 397 -15.86 -66.79 -6.72
CA TRP A 397 -14.51 -66.70 -7.27
C TRP A 397 -14.50 -66.01 -8.63
N GLU A 398 -15.43 -66.36 -9.53
CA GLU A 398 -15.60 -65.70 -10.83
C GLU A 398 -15.88 -64.20 -10.68
N ARG A 399 -16.76 -63.81 -9.75
CA ARG A 399 -17.02 -62.38 -9.47
C ARG A 399 -15.77 -61.64 -8.98
N SER A 400 -14.98 -62.27 -8.11
CA SER A 400 -13.73 -61.69 -7.62
C SER A 400 -12.71 -61.48 -8.77
N ILE A 401 -12.57 -62.49 -9.64
CA ILE A 401 -11.72 -62.42 -10.85
C ILE A 401 -12.19 -61.30 -11.77
N ASN A 402 -13.48 -61.25 -12.10
CA ASN A 402 -14.05 -60.23 -12.98
C ASN A 402 -13.87 -58.79 -12.45
N ILE A 403 -13.76 -58.61 -11.13
CA ILE A 403 -13.48 -57.30 -10.53
C ILE A 403 -12.01 -56.91 -10.77
N LEU A 404 -11.08 -57.85 -10.57
CA LEU A 404 -9.65 -57.60 -10.77
C LEU A 404 -9.29 -57.37 -12.24
N GLU A 405 -9.99 -58.03 -13.16
CA GLU A 405 -9.80 -57.84 -14.61
C GLU A 405 -10.18 -56.44 -15.11
N LYS A 406 -10.92 -55.65 -14.32
CA LYS A 406 -11.23 -54.25 -14.65
C LYS A 406 -10.05 -53.31 -14.49
N ILE A 407 -8.99 -53.73 -13.81
CA ILE A 407 -7.80 -52.91 -13.56
C ILE A 407 -6.91 -52.98 -14.80
N GLY A 408 -6.75 -51.83 -15.47
CA GLY A 408 -5.98 -51.72 -16.71
C GLY A 408 -4.47 -51.83 -16.50
N VAL A 409 -3.73 -52.16 -17.57
CA VAL A 409 -2.27 -52.41 -17.52
C VAL A 409 -1.45 -51.19 -17.10
N GLU A 410 -1.97 -49.99 -17.38
CA GLU A 410 -1.34 -48.70 -17.08
C GLU A 410 -1.64 -48.21 -15.66
N GLU A 411 -2.56 -48.87 -14.94
CA GLU A 411 -2.90 -48.50 -13.56
C GLU A 411 -1.86 -49.07 -12.59
N ALA A 412 -1.46 -48.26 -11.60
CA ALA A 412 -0.43 -48.67 -10.65
C ALA A 412 -0.83 -49.87 -9.77
N GLY A 413 -2.12 -50.23 -9.68
CA GLY A 413 -2.61 -51.45 -9.03
C GLY A 413 -2.50 -52.73 -9.85
N TYR A 414 -2.14 -52.67 -11.13
CA TYR A 414 -2.18 -53.82 -12.05
C TYR A 414 -1.35 -55.00 -11.56
N VAL A 415 -0.10 -54.76 -11.13
CA VAL A 415 0.81 -55.84 -10.69
C VAL A 415 0.29 -56.54 -9.44
N GLU A 416 -0.33 -55.81 -8.52
CA GLU A 416 -0.97 -56.42 -7.35
C GLU A 416 -2.21 -57.23 -7.75
N ALA A 417 -3.05 -56.69 -8.63
CA ALA A 417 -4.24 -57.38 -9.14
C ALA A 417 -3.90 -58.70 -9.84
N GLN A 418 -2.83 -58.74 -10.66
CA GLN A 418 -2.38 -59.94 -11.36
C GLN A 418 -1.95 -61.07 -10.42
N LYS A 419 -1.38 -60.75 -9.25
CA LYS A 419 -1.04 -61.76 -8.23
C LYS A 419 -2.30 -62.44 -7.69
N TYR A 420 -3.30 -61.65 -7.29
CA TYR A 420 -4.56 -62.19 -6.80
C TYR A 420 -5.34 -62.93 -7.88
N LEU A 421 -5.29 -62.48 -9.14
CA LEU A 421 -5.92 -63.17 -10.27
C LEU A 421 -5.41 -64.60 -10.42
N ALA A 422 -4.08 -64.79 -10.37
CA ALA A 422 -3.48 -66.12 -10.47
C ALA A 422 -3.96 -67.05 -9.33
N ASP A 423 -3.98 -66.55 -8.10
CA ASP A 423 -4.47 -67.30 -6.93
C ASP A 423 -5.96 -67.65 -7.05
N TYR A 424 -6.79 -66.69 -7.47
CA TYR A 424 -8.23 -66.87 -7.56
C TYR A 424 -8.63 -67.79 -8.71
N GLN A 425 -7.95 -67.72 -9.85
CA GLN A 425 -8.12 -68.65 -10.97
C GLN A 425 -7.75 -70.08 -10.56
N THR A 426 -6.67 -70.24 -9.79
CA THR A 426 -6.27 -71.55 -9.23
C THR A 426 -7.36 -72.09 -8.31
N ASN A 427 -7.87 -71.28 -7.38
CA ASN A 427 -8.94 -71.67 -6.47
C ASN A 427 -10.23 -72.03 -7.22
N LEU A 428 -10.61 -71.27 -8.24
CA LEU A 428 -11.76 -71.58 -9.09
C LEU A 428 -11.60 -72.95 -9.77
N GLY A 429 -10.43 -73.25 -10.32
CA GLY A 429 -10.15 -74.56 -10.92
C GLY A 429 -10.30 -75.73 -9.93
N VAL A 430 -9.89 -75.54 -8.67
CA VAL A 430 -10.11 -76.51 -7.59
C VAL A 430 -11.61 -76.71 -7.32
N ILE A 431 -12.38 -75.63 -7.23
CA ILE A 431 -13.83 -75.71 -6.99
C ILE A 431 -14.55 -76.38 -8.17
N GLN A 432 -14.20 -76.04 -9.41
CA GLN A 432 -14.75 -76.69 -10.60
C GLN A 432 -14.48 -78.19 -10.62
N THR A 433 -13.30 -78.62 -10.16
CA THR A 433 -12.98 -80.04 -10.00
C THR A 433 -13.86 -80.70 -8.95
N ARG A 434 -14.13 -80.03 -7.82
CA ARG A 434 -15.05 -80.53 -6.78
C ARG A 434 -16.49 -80.66 -7.28
N ILE A 435 -16.99 -79.70 -8.06
CA ILE A 435 -18.31 -79.79 -8.70
C ILE A 435 -18.42 -81.07 -9.53
N LYS A 436 -17.44 -81.34 -10.40
CA LYS A 436 -17.42 -82.55 -11.25
C LYS A 436 -17.41 -83.83 -10.42
N MET A 437 -16.60 -83.87 -9.35
CA MET A 437 -16.55 -85.01 -8.44
C MET A 437 -17.90 -85.27 -7.77
N GLU A 438 -18.58 -84.21 -7.34
CA GLU A 438 -19.86 -84.29 -6.64
C GLU A 438 -21.00 -84.76 -7.55
N ILE A 439 -21.05 -84.24 -8.78
CA ILE A 439 -22.03 -84.67 -9.79
C ILE A 439 -21.84 -86.15 -10.13
N GLU A 440 -20.59 -86.56 -10.36
CA GLU A 440 -20.28 -87.95 -10.72
C GLU A 440 -20.57 -88.91 -9.56
N ALA A 441 -20.20 -88.54 -8.33
CA ALA A 441 -20.50 -89.33 -7.14
C ALA A 441 -22.01 -89.53 -6.93
N LYS A 442 -22.80 -88.47 -7.16
CA LYS A 442 -24.26 -88.55 -7.10
C LYS A 442 -24.84 -89.45 -8.19
N ARG A 443 -24.35 -89.32 -9.43
CA ARG A 443 -24.76 -90.18 -10.56
C ARG A 443 -24.48 -91.66 -10.26
N ILE A 444 -23.29 -91.98 -9.76
CA ILE A 444 -22.92 -93.37 -9.39
C ILE A 444 -23.83 -93.90 -8.28
N LEU A 445 -24.16 -93.08 -7.29
CA LEU A 445 -25.06 -93.47 -6.20
C LEU A 445 -26.49 -93.70 -6.71
N ASP A 446 -26.98 -92.84 -7.60
CA ASP A 446 -28.30 -92.98 -8.23
C ASP A 446 -28.37 -94.25 -9.11
N ASP A 447 -27.31 -94.56 -9.88
CA ASP A 447 -27.17 -95.80 -10.65
C ASP A 447 -27.16 -97.04 -9.73
N ALA A 448 -26.40 -96.97 -8.63
CA ALA A 448 -26.33 -98.02 -7.63
C ALA A 448 -27.70 -98.27 -6.97
N ASN A 449 -28.42 -97.21 -6.62
CA ASN A 449 -29.77 -97.29 -6.07
C ASN A 449 -30.75 -97.91 -7.07
N THR A 450 -30.67 -97.53 -8.35
CA THR A 450 -31.48 -98.16 -9.41
C THR A 450 -31.20 -99.66 -9.52
N LYS A 451 -29.92 -100.05 -9.47
CA LYS A 451 -29.51 -101.46 -9.48
C LYS A 451 -30.01 -102.22 -8.25
N ILE A 452 -29.97 -101.61 -7.06
CA ILE A 452 -30.55 -102.18 -5.83
C ILE A 452 -32.06 -102.40 -6.00
N GLN A 453 -32.81 -101.41 -6.49
CA GLN A 453 -34.24 -101.55 -6.73
C GLN A 453 -34.56 -102.67 -7.71
N HIS A 454 -33.79 -102.78 -8.80
CA HIS A 454 -33.95 -103.88 -9.75
C HIS A 454 -33.70 -105.25 -9.10
N LEU A 455 -32.65 -105.39 -8.27
CA LEU A 455 -32.37 -106.63 -7.55
C LEU A 455 -33.45 -107.01 -6.54
N LEU A 456 -34.10 -106.01 -5.92
CA LEU A 456 -35.22 -106.24 -5.00
C LEU A 456 -36.49 -106.68 -5.74
N ALA A 457 -36.76 -106.11 -6.91
CA ALA A 457 -37.93 -106.45 -7.73
C ALA A 457 -37.75 -107.81 -8.45
N ASN A 458 -36.54 -108.12 -8.90
CA ASN A 458 -36.19 -109.31 -9.67
C ASN A 458 -35.02 -110.06 -9.00
N PRO A 459 -35.29 -110.84 -7.93
CA PRO A 459 -34.24 -111.56 -7.22
C PRO A 459 -33.62 -112.66 -8.11
N PRO A 460 -32.28 -112.83 -8.15
CA PRO A 460 -31.63 -113.85 -8.97
C PRO A 460 -31.98 -115.29 -8.55
N ASP A 461 -32.11 -116.19 -9.53
CA ASP A 461 -32.52 -117.59 -9.32
C ASP A 461 -31.49 -118.42 -8.54
N SER A 462 -30.21 -118.02 -8.59
CA SER A 462 -29.13 -118.71 -7.88
C SER A 462 -28.38 -117.80 -6.92
N HIS A 463 -27.96 -118.39 -5.80
CA HIS A 463 -27.15 -117.70 -4.79
C HIS A 463 -25.84 -117.14 -5.38
N GLN A 464 -25.23 -117.84 -6.36
CA GLN A 464 -24.02 -117.39 -7.02
C GLN A 464 -24.24 -116.15 -7.88
N GLN A 465 -25.33 -116.08 -8.63
CA GLN A 465 -25.69 -114.89 -9.42
C GLN A 465 -25.96 -113.70 -8.50
N PHE A 466 -26.65 -113.90 -7.37
CA PHE A 466 -26.86 -112.85 -6.38
C PHE A 466 -25.54 -112.31 -5.80
N LYS A 467 -24.58 -113.18 -5.46
CA LYS A 467 -23.24 -112.74 -5.02
C LYS A 467 -22.52 -111.92 -6.10
N ASN A 468 -22.61 -112.33 -7.37
CA ASN A 468 -21.97 -111.60 -8.47
C ASN A 468 -22.57 -110.21 -8.66
N GLU A 469 -23.89 -110.07 -8.59
CA GLU A 469 -24.56 -108.77 -8.68
C GLU A 469 -24.22 -107.84 -7.52
N LEU A 470 -24.14 -108.37 -6.30
CA LEU A 470 -23.69 -107.61 -5.13
C LEU A 470 -22.22 -107.20 -5.23
N ASN A 471 -21.33 -108.07 -5.73
CA ASN A 471 -19.93 -107.71 -5.96
C ASN A 471 -19.78 -106.61 -7.03
N SER A 472 -20.58 -106.66 -8.10
CA SER A 472 -20.63 -105.60 -9.11
C SER A 472 -21.12 -104.26 -8.51
N LEU A 473 -22.14 -104.29 -7.66
CA LEU A 473 -22.64 -103.12 -6.94
C LEU A 473 -21.57 -102.53 -6.01
N ILE A 474 -20.86 -103.38 -5.26
CA ILE A 474 -19.74 -102.96 -4.40
C ILE A 474 -18.66 -102.28 -5.25
N ALA A 475 -18.27 -102.88 -6.38
CA ALA A 475 -17.25 -102.31 -7.26
C ALA A 475 -17.66 -100.93 -7.80
N LEU A 476 -18.92 -100.76 -8.18
CA LEU A 476 -19.48 -99.47 -8.62
C LEU A 476 -19.41 -98.42 -7.49
N LEU A 477 -19.94 -98.74 -6.31
CA LEU A 477 -19.94 -97.83 -5.15
C LEU A 477 -18.54 -97.47 -4.67
N GLN A 478 -17.55 -98.36 -4.82
CA GLN A 478 -16.15 -98.10 -4.47
C GLN A 478 -15.49 -97.03 -5.33
N THR A 479 -16.06 -96.70 -6.50
CA THR A 479 -15.55 -95.61 -7.35
C THR A 479 -15.93 -94.22 -6.84
N ILE A 480 -16.90 -94.13 -5.90
CA ILE A 480 -17.28 -92.87 -5.26
C ILE A 480 -16.11 -92.38 -4.39
N LYS A 481 -15.55 -91.22 -4.75
CA LYS A 481 -14.42 -90.61 -4.07
C LYS A 481 -14.80 -90.05 -2.71
N SER A 482 -13.87 -90.12 -1.75
CA SER A 482 -14.01 -89.48 -0.45
C SER A 482 -14.11 -87.95 -0.58
N GLY A 483 -14.84 -87.32 0.36
CA GLY A 483 -15.08 -85.87 0.35
C GLY A 483 -16.24 -85.42 -0.55
N THR A 484 -17.04 -86.35 -1.08
CA THR A 484 -18.33 -86.08 -1.75
C THR A 484 -19.51 -86.33 -0.81
N THR A 485 -20.69 -85.76 -1.06
CA THR A 485 -21.85 -85.99 -0.17
C THR A 485 -22.36 -87.43 -0.24
N ALA A 486 -22.24 -88.07 -1.41
CA ALA A 486 -22.63 -89.46 -1.64
C ALA A 486 -21.72 -90.50 -0.97
N TYR A 487 -20.49 -90.11 -0.56
CA TYR A 487 -19.51 -91.05 -0.03
C TYR A 487 -19.98 -91.77 1.23
N GLY A 488 -20.60 -91.05 2.17
CA GLY A 488 -21.07 -91.64 3.43
C GLY A 488 -22.10 -92.76 3.20
N GLU A 489 -23.10 -92.48 2.37
CA GLU A 489 -24.14 -93.46 2.00
C GLU A 489 -23.54 -94.63 1.21
N ALA A 490 -22.64 -94.35 0.26
CA ALA A 490 -21.96 -95.39 -0.49
C ALA A 490 -21.20 -96.37 0.42
N GLN A 491 -20.50 -95.87 1.45
CA GLN A 491 -19.81 -96.74 2.41
C GLN A 491 -20.78 -97.59 3.24
N GLN A 492 -21.95 -97.05 3.61
CA GLN A 492 -23.00 -97.82 4.28
C GLN A 492 -23.54 -98.94 3.38
N LEU A 493 -23.85 -98.63 2.12
CA LEU A 493 -24.35 -99.60 1.13
C LEU A 493 -23.31 -100.69 0.82
N ILE A 494 -22.04 -100.33 0.66
CA ILE A 494 -20.93 -101.29 0.52
C ILE A 494 -20.87 -102.23 1.72
N THR A 495 -21.03 -101.70 2.93
CA THR A 495 -20.96 -102.48 4.17
C THR A 495 -22.12 -103.47 4.25
N TYR A 496 -23.33 -103.03 3.93
CA TYR A 496 -24.52 -103.87 3.88
C TYR A 496 -24.40 -104.96 2.80
N ALA A 497 -23.99 -104.60 1.58
CA ALA A 497 -23.79 -105.55 0.49
C ALA A 497 -22.74 -106.63 0.86
N LYS A 498 -21.61 -106.24 1.48
CA LYS A 498 -20.58 -107.19 1.94
C LYS A 498 -21.10 -108.18 2.98
N GLN A 499 -22.01 -107.77 3.86
CA GLN A 499 -22.64 -108.68 4.83
C GLN A 499 -23.57 -109.69 4.15
N LYS A 500 -24.22 -109.33 3.05
CA LYS A 500 -25.14 -110.22 2.30
C LYS A 500 -24.43 -111.15 1.31
N VAL A 501 -23.17 -110.86 0.96
CA VAL A 501 -22.32 -111.74 0.12
C VAL A 501 -21.72 -112.90 0.93
N LYS A 502 -21.47 -112.71 2.23
CA LYS A 502 -21.03 -113.78 3.14
C LYS A 502 -22.18 -114.74 3.38
#